data_AF-A0A8W8P0G2-F1
#
_entry.id   AF-A0A8W8P0G2-F1
#
_cell.length_a   1.000
_cell.length_b   1.000
_cell.length_c   1.000
_cell.angle_alpha   90.00
_cell.angle_beta   90.00
_cell.angle_gamma   90.00
#
_symmetry.space_group_name_H-M   'P 1'
#
loop_
_entity.id
_entity.type
_entity.pdbx_description
1 polymer ?
#
loop_
_entity_poly.entity_id
_entity_poly.type
_entity_poly.pdbx_seq_one_letter_code
_entity_poly.pdbx_strand_id
1 'polypeptide(L)'
;MSLYLAIAYENIALNKEAWERFPWKNIILGWGAQRAVDGRKSNLSASGGECTISAERKATAEWRVDLGEILNIYRIFIQHRTDELPWGYSEYAYNELCELEVFGCSKFGYYGENCSIPWYEHCQLGLSDIKSGTRQSNIEGIEGQQCNKTHLLEIPLGDPDDLSSILYSFAPLFATLFVISFVINIIFTIRECRNKLRLKNQNKSKARNQQRVTPDIDIHEKVDANTEYQELTEVKTTDNSIYDEIKL
;
A
#
# COMPACT_ATOMS: atom_id res chain seq x y z
N MET A 1 -50.69 -8.09 12.74
CA MET A 1 -49.34 -8.31 13.30
C MET A 1 -48.66 -9.36 12.44
N SER A 2 -47.95 -8.93 11.39
CA SER A 2 -47.27 -9.83 10.46
C SER A 2 -45.82 -9.97 10.92
N LEU A 3 -45.47 -11.11 11.52
CA LEU A 3 -44.07 -11.50 11.73
C LEU A 3 -43.53 -11.94 10.36
N TYR A 4 -42.99 -10.99 9.59
CA TYR A 4 -42.00 -11.36 8.59
C TYR A 4 -40.70 -11.64 9.36
N LEU A 5 -40.37 -12.93 9.50
CA LEU A 5 -39.00 -13.32 9.84
C LEU A 5 -38.15 -12.91 8.63
N ALA A 6 -37.65 -11.69 8.61
CA ALA A 6 -36.61 -11.31 7.67
C ALA A 6 -35.41 -12.20 8.00
N ILE A 7 -35.17 -13.23 7.19
CA ILE A 7 -33.92 -13.97 7.29
C ILE A 7 -32.85 -12.99 6.78
N ALA A 8 -32.20 -12.28 7.69
CA ALA A 8 -31.21 -11.28 7.28
C ALA A 8 -29.86 -11.89 6.89
N TYR A 9 -29.61 -13.13 7.29
CA TYR A 9 -28.47 -13.92 6.82
C TYR A 9 -28.88 -14.72 5.58
N GLU A 10 -28.45 -14.27 4.42
CA GLU A 10 -28.68 -14.94 3.15
C GLU A 10 -27.41 -15.63 2.65
N ASN A 11 -27.55 -16.56 1.69
CA ASN A 11 -26.39 -17.18 1.03
C ASN A 11 -25.70 -16.15 0.12
N ILE A 12 -24.71 -15.44 0.66
CA ILE A 12 -23.94 -14.39 -0.04
C ILE A 12 -22.96 -14.96 -1.08
N ALA A 13 -22.76 -16.29 -1.13
CA ALA A 13 -21.96 -16.95 -2.16
C ALA A 13 -22.77 -17.34 -3.40
N LEU A 14 -24.11 -17.33 -3.34
CA LEU A 14 -24.97 -17.77 -4.44
C LEU A 14 -24.71 -16.98 -5.73
N ASN A 15 -24.44 -17.69 -6.82
CA ASN A 15 -24.11 -17.19 -8.15
C ASN A 15 -22.90 -16.23 -8.21
N LYS A 16 -22.02 -16.27 -7.21
CA LYS A 16 -20.77 -15.50 -7.21
C LYS A 16 -19.72 -16.14 -8.12
N GLU A 17 -18.70 -15.35 -8.47
CA GLU A 17 -17.60 -15.86 -9.28
C GLU A 17 -16.78 -16.87 -8.47
N ALA A 18 -16.70 -18.08 -8.99
CA ALA A 18 -15.92 -19.15 -8.40
C ALA A 18 -14.75 -19.52 -9.31
N TRP A 19 -13.64 -19.87 -8.68
CA TRP A 19 -12.41 -20.29 -9.33
C TRP A 19 -11.91 -21.60 -8.73
N GLU A 20 -11.29 -22.43 -9.55
CA GLU A 20 -10.61 -23.64 -9.08
C GLU A 20 -9.24 -23.81 -9.70
N ARG A 21 -8.35 -24.44 -8.94
CA ARG A 21 -7.02 -24.84 -9.40
C ARG A 21 -7.10 -26.19 -10.08
N PHE A 22 -6.53 -26.27 -11.28
CA PHE A 22 -6.53 -27.47 -12.12
C PHE A 22 -7.96 -27.96 -12.45
N PRO A 23 -8.77 -27.16 -13.16
CA PRO A 23 -10.11 -27.58 -13.58
C PRO A 23 -10.02 -28.84 -14.46
N TRP A 24 -11.07 -29.66 -14.42
CA TRP A 24 -11.15 -30.82 -15.29
C TRP A 24 -11.09 -30.41 -16.76
N LYS A 25 -10.30 -31.13 -17.56
CA LYS A 25 -10.03 -30.74 -18.96
C LYS A 25 -11.26 -30.84 -19.86
N ASN A 26 -12.18 -31.75 -19.57
CA ASN A 26 -13.37 -31.96 -20.38
C ASN A 26 -14.51 -31.03 -19.94
N ILE A 27 -14.62 -29.88 -20.61
CA ILE A 27 -15.63 -28.85 -20.35
C ILE A 27 -17.07 -29.39 -20.59
N ILE A 28 -17.23 -30.39 -21.45
CA ILE A 28 -18.55 -30.97 -21.79
C ILE A 28 -19.19 -31.64 -20.57
N LEU A 29 -18.39 -32.16 -19.63
CA LEU A 29 -18.89 -32.78 -18.39
C LEU A 29 -19.46 -31.75 -17.40
N GLY A 30 -19.15 -30.46 -17.58
CA GLY A 30 -19.79 -29.39 -16.81
C GLY A 30 -19.35 -29.27 -15.35
N TRP A 31 -18.18 -29.78 -14.99
CA TRP A 31 -17.63 -29.78 -13.62
C TRP A 31 -16.93 -28.49 -13.17
N GLY A 32 -17.28 -27.35 -13.76
CA GLY A 32 -16.60 -26.09 -13.46
C GLY A 32 -16.83 -25.59 -12.02
N ALA A 33 -15.95 -24.70 -11.58
CA ALA A 33 -15.98 -24.08 -10.26
C ALA A 33 -17.32 -23.46 -9.86
N GLN A 34 -18.08 -22.93 -10.83
CA GLN A 34 -19.37 -22.28 -10.63
C GLN A 34 -20.47 -23.22 -10.12
N ARG A 35 -20.30 -24.53 -10.29
CA ARG A 35 -21.28 -25.52 -9.81
C ARG A 35 -21.46 -25.47 -8.31
N ALA A 36 -20.35 -25.26 -7.59
CA ALA A 36 -20.37 -25.17 -6.14
C ALA A 36 -21.07 -23.93 -5.56
N VAL A 37 -21.60 -23.02 -6.39
CA VAL A 37 -22.30 -21.81 -5.94
C VAL A 37 -23.57 -21.55 -6.73
N ASP A 38 -24.08 -22.54 -7.47
CA ASP A 38 -25.27 -22.38 -8.32
C ASP A 38 -26.59 -22.70 -7.59
N GLY A 39 -26.52 -23.12 -6.32
CA GLY A 39 -27.67 -23.41 -5.47
C GLY A 39 -28.25 -24.81 -5.68
N ARG A 40 -27.71 -25.61 -6.58
CA ARG A 40 -28.25 -26.92 -6.95
C ARG A 40 -27.61 -28.03 -6.10
N LYS A 41 -28.46 -28.83 -5.45
CA LYS A 41 -28.07 -29.90 -4.51
C LYS A 41 -28.88 -31.17 -4.69
N SER A 42 -29.53 -31.34 -5.84
CA SER A 42 -30.45 -32.42 -6.11
C SER A 42 -29.75 -33.74 -6.41
N ASN A 43 -28.60 -33.69 -7.09
CA ASN A 43 -27.82 -34.86 -7.48
C ASN A 43 -26.33 -34.63 -7.22
N LEU A 44 -25.87 -35.13 -6.07
CA LEU A 44 -24.51 -34.98 -5.57
C LEU A 44 -23.55 -36.06 -6.11
N SER A 45 -23.84 -36.65 -7.27
CA SER A 45 -22.96 -37.59 -7.97
C SER A 45 -22.03 -36.87 -8.95
N ALA A 46 -20.92 -37.50 -9.32
CA ALA A 46 -20.02 -36.97 -10.34
C ALA A 46 -20.74 -36.75 -11.68
N SER A 47 -21.64 -37.67 -12.05
CA SER A 47 -22.47 -37.56 -13.25
C SER A 47 -23.68 -36.65 -13.11
N GLY A 48 -23.98 -36.17 -11.90
CA GLY A 48 -25.16 -35.35 -11.61
C GLY A 48 -25.10 -33.95 -12.22
N GLY A 49 -23.90 -33.47 -12.54
CA GLY A 49 -23.69 -32.15 -13.17
C GLY A 49 -23.92 -30.96 -12.24
N GLU A 50 -23.91 -31.20 -10.92
CA GLU A 50 -24.11 -30.21 -9.85
C GLU A 50 -22.90 -30.13 -8.92
N CYS A 51 -21.75 -30.69 -9.33
CA CYS A 51 -20.53 -30.65 -8.55
C CYS A 51 -19.35 -30.14 -9.38
N THR A 52 -18.50 -29.38 -8.70
CA THR A 52 -17.16 -29.01 -9.15
C THR A 52 -16.20 -30.18 -8.90
N ILE A 53 -15.48 -30.58 -9.95
CA ILE A 53 -14.52 -31.68 -9.91
C ILE A 53 -13.21 -31.23 -10.54
N SER A 54 -12.13 -31.27 -9.76
CA SER A 54 -10.78 -30.94 -10.24
C SER A 54 -10.15 -32.09 -11.01
N ALA A 55 -9.11 -31.78 -11.79
CA ALA A 55 -8.32 -32.77 -12.51
C ALA A 55 -7.62 -33.78 -11.58
N GLU A 56 -7.39 -34.99 -12.09
CA GLU A 56 -6.69 -36.05 -11.35
C GLU A 56 -5.18 -35.83 -11.25
N ARG A 57 -4.54 -36.60 -10.36
CA ARG A 57 -3.08 -36.70 -10.20
C ARG A 57 -2.41 -35.37 -9.86
N LYS A 58 -3.08 -34.57 -9.02
CA LYS A 58 -2.55 -33.31 -8.47
C LYS A 58 -2.27 -33.48 -6.99
N ALA A 59 -1.14 -32.95 -6.54
CA ALA A 59 -0.79 -32.95 -5.12
C ALA A 59 -1.63 -31.95 -4.29
N THR A 60 -2.30 -31.00 -4.96
CA THR A 60 -3.12 -29.96 -4.33
C THR A 60 -4.40 -29.76 -5.12
N ALA A 61 -5.51 -29.59 -4.41
CA ALA A 61 -6.78 -29.13 -4.95
C ALA A 61 -7.18 -27.86 -4.20
N GLU A 62 -7.60 -26.84 -4.95
CA GLU A 62 -7.95 -25.55 -4.38
C GLU A 62 -9.15 -24.99 -5.12
N TRP A 63 -10.07 -24.39 -4.38
CA TRP A 63 -11.27 -23.75 -4.89
C TRP A 63 -11.50 -22.47 -4.10
N ARG A 64 -12.01 -21.43 -4.76
CA ARG A 64 -12.26 -20.11 -4.19
C ARG A 64 -13.57 -19.54 -4.72
N VAL A 65 -14.21 -18.71 -3.91
CA VAL A 65 -15.31 -17.83 -4.34
C VAL A 65 -14.96 -16.39 -4.01
N ASP A 66 -15.20 -15.50 -4.96
CA ASP A 66 -15.10 -14.06 -4.75
C ASP A 66 -16.46 -13.50 -4.32
N LEU A 67 -16.56 -13.07 -3.06
CA LEU A 67 -17.77 -12.45 -2.53
C LEU A 67 -17.97 -11.01 -3.03
N GLY A 68 -16.91 -10.38 -3.57
CA GLY A 68 -16.86 -9.03 -4.12
C GLY A 68 -16.51 -7.93 -3.12
N GLU A 69 -16.89 -8.09 -1.85
CA GLU A 69 -16.61 -7.13 -0.76
C GLU A 69 -16.15 -7.87 0.50
N ILE A 70 -15.59 -7.13 1.47
CA ILE A 70 -15.22 -7.67 2.78
C ILE A 70 -16.48 -7.82 3.64
N LEU A 71 -17.19 -8.93 3.49
CA LEU A 71 -18.43 -9.20 4.20
C LEU A 71 -18.17 -9.95 5.52
N ASN A 72 -19.08 -9.79 6.49
CA ASN A 72 -19.08 -10.61 7.70
C ASN A 72 -19.84 -11.92 7.46
N ILE A 73 -19.18 -13.03 7.75
CA ILE A 73 -19.71 -14.38 7.59
C ILE A 73 -20.24 -14.87 8.94
N TYR A 74 -21.46 -15.41 8.94
CA TYR A 74 -22.08 -16.05 10.10
C TYR A 74 -21.90 -17.56 10.09
N ARG A 75 -22.10 -18.20 8.94
CA ARG A 75 -22.03 -19.66 8.81
C ARG A 75 -21.55 -20.04 7.43
N ILE A 76 -20.73 -21.09 7.35
CA ILE A 76 -20.34 -21.73 6.10
C ILE A 76 -20.87 -23.17 6.13
N PHE A 77 -21.51 -23.59 5.05
CA PHE A 77 -21.93 -24.97 4.84
C PHE A 77 -21.34 -25.49 3.53
N ILE A 78 -20.78 -26.70 3.57
CA ILE A 78 -20.09 -27.34 2.45
C ILE A 78 -20.77 -28.68 2.19
N GLN A 79 -21.32 -28.83 1.00
CA GLN A 79 -21.88 -30.07 0.50
C GLN A 79 -20.89 -30.74 -0.44
N HIS A 80 -20.47 -31.96 -0.09
CA HIS A 80 -19.54 -32.74 -0.91
C HIS A 80 -20.27 -33.81 -1.74
N ARG A 81 -19.55 -34.40 -2.70
CA ARG A 81 -20.02 -35.53 -3.52
C ARG A 81 -20.35 -36.75 -2.66
N THR A 82 -21.45 -37.45 -2.96
CA THR A 82 -21.96 -38.57 -2.13
C THR A 82 -22.10 -39.90 -2.87
N ASP A 83 -21.54 -40.02 -4.08
CA ASP A 83 -21.27 -41.35 -4.66
C ASP A 83 -20.59 -42.17 -3.57
N GLU A 84 -21.17 -43.32 -3.16
CA GLU A 84 -20.85 -44.14 -1.97
C GLU A 84 -19.41 -44.70 -1.95
N LEU A 85 -18.45 -43.85 -2.21
CA LEU A 85 -17.04 -44.13 -2.30
C LEU A 85 -16.52 -44.16 -0.87
N PRO A 86 -15.75 -45.20 -0.52
CA PRO A 86 -15.16 -45.29 0.80
C PRO A 86 -14.23 -44.10 1.02
N TRP A 87 -14.39 -43.42 2.14
CA TRP A 87 -13.43 -42.43 2.62
C TRP A 87 -12.05 -43.11 2.74
N GLY A 88 -11.04 -42.53 2.11
CA GLY A 88 -9.69 -43.10 2.09
C GLY A 88 -8.63 -42.04 1.82
N TYR A 89 -7.40 -42.36 2.21
CA TYR A 89 -6.25 -41.53 1.88
C TYR A 89 -5.86 -41.75 0.43
N SER A 90 -5.63 -40.66 -0.30
CA SER A 90 -5.11 -40.67 -1.66
C SER A 90 -3.77 -39.92 -1.70
N GLU A 91 -2.87 -40.36 -2.57
CA GLU A 91 -1.65 -39.60 -2.90
C GLU A 91 -1.97 -38.25 -3.55
N TYR A 92 -3.18 -38.13 -4.11
CA TYR A 92 -3.64 -36.95 -4.83
C TYR A 92 -4.79 -36.25 -4.10
N ALA A 93 -4.89 -34.95 -4.32
CA ALA A 93 -5.96 -34.10 -3.82
C ALA A 93 -7.02 -33.86 -4.90
N TYR A 94 -8.29 -33.81 -4.50
CA TYR A 94 -9.43 -33.59 -5.37
C TYR A 94 -10.37 -32.55 -4.75
N ASN A 95 -10.85 -31.61 -5.57
CA ASN A 95 -12.06 -30.85 -5.26
C ASN A 95 -13.25 -31.73 -5.68
N GLU A 96 -14.11 -32.11 -4.74
CA GLU A 96 -15.34 -32.87 -5.00
C GLU A 96 -16.51 -32.15 -4.31
N LEU A 97 -16.63 -30.86 -4.65
CA LEU A 97 -17.51 -29.89 -4.00
C LEU A 97 -18.80 -29.75 -4.81
N CYS A 98 -19.95 -29.94 -4.18
CA CYS A 98 -21.24 -29.80 -4.87
C CYS A 98 -21.92 -28.47 -4.58
N GLU A 99 -21.86 -27.98 -3.34
CA GLU A 99 -22.42 -26.67 -3.02
C GLU A 99 -21.67 -26.07 -1.81
N LEU A 100 -21.41 -24.77 -1.88
CA LEU A 100 -20.95 -23.94 -0.80
C LEU A 100 -22.01 -22.89 -0.51
N GLU A 101 -22.49 -22.85 0.73
CA GLU A 101 -23.35 -21.78 1.20
C GLU A 101 -22.61 -20.97 2.25
N VAL A 102 -22.47 -19.67 1.98
CA VAL A 102 -21.90 -18.72 2.92
C VAL A 102 -23.03 -17.83 3.39
N PHE A 103 -23.47 -17.99 4.63
CA PHE A 103 -24.52 -17.17 5.22
C PHE A 103 -23.91 -15.97 5.93
N GLY A 104 -24.38 -14.77 5.61
CA GLY A 104 -23.86 -13.52 6.17
C GLY A 104 -24.73 -12.32 5.82
N CYS A 105 -24.30 -11.13 6.24
CA CYS A 105 -24.94 -9.89 5.81
C CYS A 105 -24.44 -9.51 4.42
N SER A 106 -25.34 -9.29 3.46
CA SER A 106 -24.97 -8.87 2.10
C SER A 106 -24.52 -7.42 1.98
N LYS A 107 -24.85 -6.59 2.97
CA LYS A 107 -24.42 -5.20 3.02
C LYS A 107 -23.12 -5.08 3.81
N PHE A 108 -22.06 -4.61 3.14
CA PHE A 108 -20.83 -4.21 3.80
C PHE A 108 -21.10 -3.20 4.92
N GLY A 109 -20.40 -3.34 6.04
CA GLY A 109 -20.52 -2.37 7.12
C GLY A 109 -21.73 -2.58 8.03
N TYR A 110 -22.51 -3.67 7.90
CA TYR A 110 -23.67 -3.95 8.76
C TYR A 110 -23.55 -5.25 9.56
N TYR A 111 -24.24 -5.30 10.70
CA TYR A 111 -24.38 -6.45 11.58
C TYR A 111 -25.73 -6.44 12.30
N GLY A 112 -25.94 -7.41 13.20
CA GLY A 112 -27.17 -7.58 13.95
C GLY A 112 -27.99 -8.75 13.41
N GLU A 113 -28.95 -9.21 14.19
CA GLU A 113 -29.90 -10.27 13.75
C GLU A 113 -30.59 -9.94 12.43
N ASN A 114 -30.76 -8.64 12.14
CA ASN A 114 -31.41 -8.13 10.93
C ASN A 114 -30.44 -7.41 9.96
N CYS A 115 -29.12 -7.54 10.12
CA CYS A 115 -28.12 -6.85 9.28
C CYS A 115 -28.41 -5.35 9.04
N SER A 116 -28.87 -4.67 10.09
CA SER A 116 -29.39 -3.29 10.04
C SER A 116 -28.60 -2.33 10.92
N ILE A 117 -27.67 -2.83 11.74
CA ILE A 117 -26.84 -2.01 12.62
C ILE A 117 -25.51 -1.72 11.90
N PRO A 118 -25.15 -0.46 11.63
CA PRO A 118 -23.88 -0.14 11.00
C PRO A 118 -22.70 -0.32 11.97
N TRP A 119 -21.55 -0.77 11.46
CA TRP A 119 -20.29 -0.78 12.20
C TRP A 119 -19.77 0.64 12.43
N TYR A 120 -19.11 0.84 13.57
CA TYR A 120 -18.38 2.07 13.87
C TYR A 120 -16.98 2.07 13.21
N GLU A 121 -16.49 3.24 12.77
CA GLU A 121 -15.28 3.42 11.92
C GLU A 121 -13.94 2.93 12.52
N HIS A 122 -13.95 2.42 13.75
CA HIS A 122 -12.78 1.82 14.41
C HIS A 122 -13.01 0.39 14.94
N CYS A 123 -14.15 -0.22 14.61
CA CYS A 123 -14.32 -1.64 14.86
C CYS A 123 -13.71 -2.44 13.70
N GLN A 124 -12.64 -3.15 14.03
CA GLN A 124 -11.92 -3.98 13.09
C GLN A 124 -12.86 -5.08 12.54
N LEU A 125 -13.06 -5.07 11.22
CA LEU A 125 -13.88 -6.06 10.52
C LEU A 125 -13.36 -7.47 10.80
N GLY A 126 -14.25 -8.41 11.12
CA GLY A 126 -13.93 -9.81 11.34
C GLY A 126 -13.50 -10.23 12.76
N LEU A 127 -13.38 -9.31 13.72
CA LEU A 127 -13.05 -9.64 15.13
C LEU A 127 -14.23 -9.50 16.10
N SER A 128 -15.45 -9.40 15.56
CA SER A 128 -16.66 -9.14 16.34
C SER A 128 -17.76 -10.10 15.94
N ASP A 129 -18.59 -10.50 16.90
CA ASP A 129 -19.75 -11.35 16.65
C ASP A 129 -20.76 -10.64 15.74
N ILE A 130 -21.17 -11.30 14.67
CA ILE A 130 -22.05 -10.72 13.64
C ILE A 130 -23.48 -10.47 14.13
N LYS A 131 -23.91 -11.13 15.22
CA LYS A 131 -25.26 -10.96 15.79
C LYS A 131 -25.31 -9.83 16.82
N SER A 132 -24.37 -9.82 17.74
CA SER A 132 -24.34 -8.89 18.89
C SER A 132 -23.47 -7.66 18.65
N GLY A 133 -22.53 -7.73 17.71
CA GLY A 133 -21.49 -6.71 17.51
C GLY A 133 -20.45 -6.68 18.62
N THR A 134 -20.41 -7.72 19.46
CA THR A 134 -19.47 -7.81 20.58
C THR A 134 -18.10 -8.22 20.07
N ARG A 135 -17.07 -7.47 20.46
CA ARG A 135 -15.68 -7.77 20.08
C ARG A 135 -15.18 -9.01 20.80
N GLN A 136 -14.38 -9.81 20.11
CA GLN A 136 -13.71 -10.98 20.67
C GLN A 136 -12.43 -10.62 21.43
N SER A 137 -11.90 -9.41 21.24
CA SER A 137 -10.73 -8.88 21.95
C SER A 137 -10.89 -7.39 22.28
N ASN A 138 -10.20 -6.95 23.34
CA ASN A 138 -10.15 -5.54 23.73
C ASN A 138 -9.16 -4.80 22.83
N ILE A 139 -9.57 -3.65 22.29
CA ILE A 139 -8.72 -2.75 21.51
C ILE A 139 -8.33 -1.59 22.43
N GLU A 140 -7.03 -1.29 22.53
CA GLU A 140 -6.54 -0.14 23.29
C GLU A 140 -7.19 1.16 22.80
N GLY A 141 -7.67 1.99 23.73
CA GLY A 141 -8.28 3.28 23.41
C GLY A 141 -9.76 3.25 23.02
N ILE A 142 -10.44 2.09 23.03
CA ILE A 142 -11.90 2.02 22.82
C ILE A 142 -12.58 1.46 24.07
N GLU A 143 -13.31 2.31 24.78
CA GLU A 143 -14.11 1.93 25.95
C GLU A 143 -15.39 1.17 25.52
N GLY A 144 -15.66 0.03 26.15
CA GLY A 144 -16.81 -0.84 25.86
C GLY A 144 -16.50 -2.08 25.01
N GLN A 145 -17.37 -3.09 25.03
CA GLN A 145 -17.20 -4.33 24.24
C GLN A 145 -18.01 -4.34 22.94
N GLN A 146 -18.88 -3.35 22.74
CA GLN A 146 -19.87 -3.34 21.68
C GLN A 146 -19.50 -2.31 20.60
N CYS A 147 -19.65 -2.71 19.33
CA CYS A 147 -19.27 -1.89 18.17
C CYS A 147 -20.40 -0.99 17.62
N ASN A 148 -21.33 -0.60 18.47
CA ASN A 148 -22.36 0.38 18.17
C ASN A 148 -21.90 1.80 18.54
N LYS A 149 -22.59 2.82 18.01
CA LYS A 149 -22.25 4.24 18.18
C LYS A 149 -22.46 4.80 19.60
N THR A 150 -22.49 3.99 20.65
CA THR A 150 -22.84 4.43 22.02
C THR A 150 -21.61 4.61 22.90
N HIS A 151 -20.81 5.61 22.54
CA HIS A 151 -20.08 6.53 23.42
C HIS A 151 -19.04 7.24 22.54
N LEU A 152 -19.46 8.28 21.82
CA LEU A 152 -18.60 9.45 21.83
C LEU A 152 -18.66 9.90 23.29
N LEU A 153 -17.68 9.49 24.10
CA LEU A 153 -17.30 10.33 25.22
C LEU A 153 -17.18 11.73 24.61
N GLU A 154 -18.02 12.65 25.07
CA GLU A 154 -17.63 14.04 25.07
C GLU A 154 -16.22 14.02 25.67
N ILE A 155 -15.19 14.09 24.81
CA ILE A 155 -13.86 14.41 25.27
C ILE A 155 -14.12 15.71 26.02
N PRO A 156 -13.95 15.77 27.36
CA PRO A 156 -13.99 17.07 28.00
C PRO A 156 -12.93 17.84 27.23
N LEU A 157 -13.33 18.90 26.52
CA LEU A 157 -12.37 19.78 25.89
C LEU A 157 -11.36 20.08 27.00
N GLY A 158 -10.18 19.46 26.90
CA GLY A 158 -9.11 19.73 27.84
C GLY A 158 -8.95 21.23 27.82
N ASP A 159 -8.94 21.83 29.01
CA ASP A 159 -8.85 23.28 29.16
C ASP A 159 -7.79 23.81 28.19
N PRO A 160 -8.07 24.89 27.43
CA PRO A 160 -7.15 25.41 26.41
C PRO A 160 -5.76 25.80 26.97
N ASP A 161 -5.61 25.77 28.29
CA ASP A 161 -4.39 26.05 29.03
C ASP A 161 -3.32 24.96 28.87
N ASP A 162 -3.67 23.70 28.59
CA ASP A 162 -2.70 22.60 28.53
C ASP A 162 -1.92 22.53 27.20
N LEU A 163 -2.51 23.05 26.11
CA LEU A 163 -1.78 23.21 24.85
C LEU A 163 -0.77 24.36 24.95
N SER A 164 -1.08 25.38 25.75
CA SER A 164 -0.19 26.52 25.98
C SER A 164 1.07 26.09 26.74
N SER A 165 0.95 25.25 27.77
CA SER A 165 2.06 24.74 28.57
C SER A 165 3.00 23.83 27.76
N ILE A 166 2.46 23.01 26.84
CA ILE A 166 3.28 22.24 25.89
C ILE A 166 4.06 23.18 24.95
N LEU A 167 3.42 24.20 24.38
CA LEU A 167 4.08 25.20 23.52
C LEU A 167 5.17 25.99 24.27
N TYR A 168 4.95 26.35 25.53
CA TYR A 168 5.93 27.04 26.37
C TYR A 168 7.13 26.14 26.75
N SER A 169 6.94 24.82 26.84
CA SER A 169 8.04 23.89 27.13
C SER A 169 9.08 23.79 25.99
N PHE A 170 8.66 24.00 24.73
CA PHE A 170 9.54 23.94 23.56
C PHE A 170 10.12 25.30 23.14
N ALA A 171 9.58 26.42 23.65
CA ALA A 171 10.09 27.76 23.36
C ALA A 171 11.60 27.96 23.61
N PRO A 172 12.21 27.41 24.69
CA PRO A 172 13.65 27.49 24.92
C PRO A 172 14.45 26.74 23.83
N LEU A 173 13.95 25.61 23.34
CA LEU A 173 14.62 24.83 22.30
C LEU A 173 14.63 25.57 20.97
N PHE A 174 13.50 26.16 20.57
CA PHE A 174 13.46 26.99 19.36
C PHE A 174 14.34 28.23 19.46
N ALA A 175 14.33 28.92 20.60
CA ALA A 175 15.19 30.09 20.82
C ALA A 175 16.69 29.75 20.69
N THR A 176 17.14 28.61 21.24
CA THR A 176 18.54 28.19 21.12
C THR A 176 18.93 27.84 19.68
N LEU A 177 18.05 27.17 18.92
CA LEU A 177 18.28 26.87 17.50
C LEU A 177 18.39 28.14 16.64
N PHE A 178 17.55 29.14 16.90
CA PHE A 178 17.64 30.43 16.22
C PHE A 178 18.95 31.16 16.52
N VAL A 179 19.41 31.17 17.77
CA VAL A 179 20.69 31.79 18.15
C VAL A 179 21.87 31.05 17.50
N ILE A 180 21.85 29.72 17.50
CA ILE A 180 22.89 28.91 16.85
C ILE A 180 22.94 29.21 15.35
N SER A 181 21.78 29.24 14.69
CA SER A 181 21.68 29.59 13.27
C SER A 181 22.26 30.98 12.97
N PHE A 182 21.93 31.98 13.80
CA PHE A 182 22.45 33.34 13.64
C PHE A 182 23.97 33.41 13.81
N VAL A 183 24.52 32.72 14.82
CA VAL A 183 25.97 32.65 15.07
C VAL A 183 26.69 31.96 13.90
N ILE A 184 26.15 30.87 13.37
CA ILE A 184 26.72 30.17 12.21
C ILE A 184 26.76 31.11 10.99
N ASN A 185 25.69 31.85 10.73
CA ASN A 185 25.61 32.82 9.63
C ASN A 185 26.64 33.97 9.80
N ILE A 186 26.82 34.48 11.02
CA ILE A 186 27.87 35.47 11.31
C ILE A 186 29.26 34.88 11.05
N ILE A 187 29.54 33.67 11.54
CA ILE A 187 30.85 33.01 11.33
C ILE A 187 31.12 32.80 9.84
N PHE A 188 30.12 32.34 9.08
CA PHE A 188 30.24 32.14 7.64
C PHE A 188 30.52 33.46 6.91
N THR A 189 29.79 34.52 7.27
CA THR A 189 29.98 35.87 6.73
C THR A 189 31.39 36.40 7.03
N ILE A 190 31.87 36.24 8.27
CA ILE A 190 33.23 36.64 8.66
C ILE A 190 34.29 35.83 7.89
N ARG A 191 34.08 34.52 7.71
CA ARG A 191 34.98 33.65 6.93
C ARG A 191 35.06 34.10 5.48
N GLU A 192 33.92 34.42 4.86
CA GLU A 192 33.86 34.90 3.48
C GLU A 192 34.56 36.27 3.34
N CYS A 193 34.33 37.20 4.26
CA CYS A 193 35.03 38.49 4.31
C CYS A 193 36.54 38.33 4.50
N ARG A 194 36.98 37.45 5.41
CA ARG A 194 38.42 37.14 5.62
C ARG A 194 39.05 36.55 4.35
N ASN A 195 38.32 35.70 3.63
CA ASN A 195 38.79 35.12 2.37
C ASN A 195 38.91 36.19 1.26
N LYS A 196 37.95 37.09 1.11
CA LYS A 196 38.03 38.21 0.14
C LYS A 196 39.18 39.16 0.47
N LEU A 197 39.45 39.43 1.74
CA LEU A 197 40.61 40.23 2.19
C LEU A 197 41.94 39.50 1.91
N ARG A 198 42.01 38.19 2.11
CA ARG A 198 43.20 37.37 1.75
C ARG A 198 43.50 37.45 0.24
N LEU A 199 42.47 37.35 -0.60
CA LEU A 199 42.61 37.49 -2.06
C LEU A 199 43.08 38.90 -2.46
N LYS A 200 42.52 39.95 -1.84
CA LYS A 200 42.99 41.34 -2.07
C LYS A 200 44.46 41.53 -1.67
N ASN A 201 44.89 40.97 -0.54
CA ASN A 201 46.28 41.06 -0.09
C ASN A 201 47.24 40.29 -0.99
N GLN A 202 46.86 39.09 -1.47
CA GLN A 202 47.65 38.32 -2.44
C GLN A 202 47.77 39.04 -3.79
N ASN A 203 46.69 39.68 -4.27
CA ASN A 203 46.71 40.46 -5.51
C ASN A 203 47.55 41.75 -5.35
N LYS A 204 47.52 42.39 -4.17
CA LYS A 204 48.35 43.57 -3.86
C LYS A 204 49.84 43.24 -3.75
N SER A 205 50.21 42.07 -3.22
CA SER A 205 51.60 41.61 -3.22
C SER A 205 52.11 41.21 -4.61
N LYS A 206 51.25 40.64 -5.46
CA LYS A 206 51.58 40.35 -6.87
C LYS A 206 51.81 41.63 -7.67
N ALA A 207 50.96 42.65 -7.51
CA ALA A 207 51.15 43.96 -8.14
C ALA A 207 52.44 44.67 -7.67
N ARG A 208 52.85 44.49 -6.41
CA ARG A 208 54.11 45.08 -5.88
C ARG A 208 55.38 44.38 -6.37
N ASN A 209 55.32 43.07 -6.66
CA ASN A 209 56.44 42.32 -7.23
C ASN A 209 56.64 42.59 -8.73
N GLN A 210 55.60 43.00 -9.46
CA GLN A 210 55.69 43.35 -10.88
C GLN A 210 56.31 44.74 -11.11
N GLN A 211 56.38 45.58 -10.07
CA GLN A 211 57.01 46.91 -10.09
C GLN A 211 58.50 46.91 -9.66
N ARG A 212 59.07 45.74 -9.31
CA ARG A 212 60.42 45.61 -8.72
C ARG A 212 61.37 44.71 -9.57
N VAL A 213 61.18 44.70 -10.88
CA VAL A 213 62.19 44.23 -11.85
C VAL A 213 62.61 45.46 -12.66
N THR A 214 63.90 45.77 -12.57
CA THR A 214 64.60 47.03 -12.85
C THR A 214 64.75 47.41 -14.35
N PRO A 215 64.99 48.69 -14.66
CA PRO A 215 65.51 49.16 -15.96
C PRO A 215 67.06 49.23 -15.98
N ASP A 216 67.73 48.88 -17.10
CA ASP A 216 68.67 49.76 -17.87
C ASP A 216 69.42 49.07 -19.05
N ILE A 217 69.47 49.79 -20.20
CA ILE A 217 70.52 49.92 -21.26
C ILE A 217 70.82 48.70 -22.20
N ASP A 218 70.34 48.69 -23.46
CA ASP A 218 70.93 49.15 -24.77
C ASP A 218 71.74 48.01 -25.46
N ILE A 219 71.71 47.65 -26.76
CA ILE A 219 71.67 48.39 -28.04
C ILE A 219 71.21 47.46 -29.21
N HIS A 220 70.46 48.02 -30.19
CA HIS A 220 70.20 47.64 -31.62
C HIS A 220 69.64 46.21 -31.95
N GLU A 221 68.66 45.97 -32.83
CA GLU A 221 68.31 46.60 -34.11
C GLU A 221 66.90 46.16 -34.61
N LYS A 222 66.06 47.16 -34.91
CA LYS A 222 65.11 47.36 -36.02
C LYS A 222 64.48 46.19 -36.85
N VAL A 223 63.17 46.37 -37.10
CA VAL A 223 62.33 46.03 -38.30
C VAL A 223 61.33 44.86 -38.19
N ASP A 224 60.08 45.28 -37.95
CA ASP A 224 58.77 44.99 -38.60
C ASP A 224 58.24 43.55 -38.82
N ALA A 225 57.06 43.35 -38.21
CA ALA A 225 55.83 42.69 -38.71
C ALA A 225 55.93 41.17 -39.05
N ASN A 226 54.91 40.32 -38.92
CA ASN A 226 53.48 40.42 -39.23
C ASN A 226 52.71 39.29 -38.47
N THR A 227 51.40 39.46 -38.30
CA THR A 227 50.29 38.48 -38.43
C THR A 227 50.58 36.97 -38.22
N GLU A 228 49.77 36.22 -37.49
CA GLU A 228 48.44 35.79 -37.96
C GLU A 228 47.71 34.99 -36.86
N TYR A 229 46.42 35.25 -36.72
CA TYR A 229 45.47 34.44 -35.95
C TYR A 229 45.15 33.14 -36.70
N GLN A 230 44.87 32.06 -35.98
CA GLN A 230 43.78 31.16 -36.39
C GLN A 230 43.14 30.49 -35.18
N GLU A 231 41.92 30.92 -34.85
CA GLU A 231 40.88 30.05 -34.31
C GLU A 231 40.33 29.15 -35.44
N LEU A 232 39.61 28.08 -35.07
CA LEU A 232 38.31 27.67 -35.64
C LEU A 232 37.81 26.43 -34.87
N THR A 233 36.77 26.62 -34.05
CA THR A 233 35.36 26.17 -34.22
C THR A 233 35.10 24.69 -33.89
N GLU A 234 34.24 24.33 -32.93
CA GLU A 234 32.75 24.47 -32.86
C GLU A 234 32.08 23.52 -33.89
N VAL A 235 31.16 22.61 -33.56
CA VAL A 235 29.76 22.82 -33.15
C VAL A 235 29.09 21.46 -32.87
N LYS A 236 28.16 21.47 -31.89
CA LYS A 236 26.88 20.74 -31.65
C LYS A 236 26.48 19.56 -32.60
N THR A 237 25.64 18.59 -32.23
CA THR A 237 24.26 18.76 -31.69
C THR A 237 23.56 17.40 -31.40
N THR A 238 22.66 17.40 -30.40
CA THR A 238 21.31 16.75 -30.28
C THR A 238 21.09 15.23 -30.21
N ASP A 239 20.51 14.84 -29.07
CA ASP A 239 19.18 14.25 -28.82
C ASP A 239 18.76 12.80 -29.19
N ASN A 240 18.21 12.17 -28.12
CA ASN A 240 17.03 11.30 -27.99
C ASN A 240 17.11 9.76 -28.12
N SER A 241 16.95 9.13 -26.94
CA SER A 241 15.89 8.17 -26.54
C SER A 241 15.77 6.75 -27.12
N ILE A 242 15.43 5.82 -26.20
CA ILE A 242 14.54 4.63 -26.34
C ILE A 242 15.14 3.34 -26.96
N TYR A 243 15.28 2.32 -26.09
CA TYR A 243 15.38 0.87 -26.28
C TYR A 243 16.11 0.28 -27.51
N ASP A 244 17.23 -0.39 -27.24
CA ASP A 244 17.70 -1.62 -27.92
C ASP A 244 18.16 -2.58 -26.79
N GLU A 245 17.43 -3.65 -26.45
CA GLU A 245 17.33 -4.96 -27.11
C GLU A 245 18.51 -5.92 -26.80
N ILE A 246 18.18 -7.22 -26.80
CA ILE A 246 19.04 -8.41 -26.92
C ILE A 246 19.77 -8.85 -25.61
N LYS A 247 19.64 -10.09 -25.09
CA LYS A 247 19.92 -11.41 -25.71
C LYS A 247 19.31 -12.55 -24.87
N LEU A 248 18.45 -13.35 -25.50
CA LEU A 248 18.66 -14.72 -26.04
C LEU A 248 18.48 -15.82 -24.98
#